data_AF-A0A220MPQ4-F1
#
_entry.id   AF-A0A220MPQ4-F1
#
_cell.length_a   1.000
_cell.length_b   1.000
_cell.length_c   1.000
_cell.angle_alpha   90.00
_cell.angle_beta   90.00
_cell.angle_gamma   90.00
#
_symmetry.space_group_name_H-M   'P 1'
#
loop_
_entity.id
_entity.type
_entity.pdbx_description
1 polymer ?
#
loop_
_entity_poly.entity_id
_entity_poly.type
_entity_poly.pdbx_seq_one_letter_code
_entity_poly.pdbx_strand_id
1 'polypeptide(L)' 'MNEWHKVSNEDLLQIIVGLRQKLSQVIKKNGKLTDKTVVEVSQELDNYIVEWQRRKNINRKER' A
#
# COMPACT_ATOMS: atom_id res chain seq x y z
N MET A 1 -11.27 -0.11 11.75
CA MET A 1 -10.34 0.82 12.42
C MET A 1 -9.00 0.66 11.72
N ASN A 2 -8.60 1.62 10.88
CA ASN A 2 -7.33 1.51 10.16
C ASN A 2 -6.21 2.06 11.04
N GLU A 3 -5.40 1.16 11.60
CA GLU A 3 -4.30 1.43 12.56
C GLU A 3 -3.09 2.15 11.96
N TRP A 4 -3.26 2.78 10.81
CA TRP A 4 -2.17 3.25 9.96
C TRP A 4 -1.45 4.43 10.60
N HIS A 5 -2.17 5.21 11.42
CA HIS A 5 -1.65 6.34 12.19
C HIS A 5 -0.56 5.96 13.20
N LYS A 6 -0.44 4.69 13.59
CA LYS A 6 0.57 4.22 14.56
C LYS A 6 1.86 3.70 13.93
N VAL A 7 1.88 3.57 12.60
CA VAL A 7 2.97 2.94 11.86
C VAL A 7 3.99 4.00 11.44
N SER A 8 5.29 3.78 11.68
CA SER A 8 6.36 4.69 11.23
C SER A 8 6.37 4.80 9.70
N ASN A 9 6.92 5.88 9.15
CA ASN A 9 7.06 6.03 7.69
C ASN A 9 7.91 4.90 7.06
N GLU A 10 8.89 4.37 7.80
CA GLU A 10 9.72 3.25 7.37
C GLU A 10 8.94 1.93 7.35
N ASP A 11 8.17 1.66 8.40
CA ASP A 11 7.27 0.50 8.46
C ASP A 11 6.20 0.55 7.38
N LEU A 12 5.68 1.75 7.08
CA LEU A 12 4.68 1.96 6.04
C LEU A 12 5.24 1.67 4.64
N LEU A 13 6.51 2.00 4.39
CA LEU A 13 7.22 1.60 3.18
C LEU A 13 7.41 0.08 3.11
N GLN A 14 7.76 -0.58 4.22
CA GLN A 14 7.89 -2.05 4.25
C GLN A 14 6.56 -2.73 3.94
N ILE A 15 5.44 -2.22 4.48
CA ILE A 15 4.09 -2.73 4.19
C ILE A 15 3.75 -2.56 2.71
N ILE A 16 4.03 -1.40 2.11
CA ILE A 16 3.84 -1.15 0.66
C ILE A 16 4.65 -2.16 -0.17
N VAL A 17 5.91 -2.41 0.19
CA VAL A 17 6.76 -3.38 -0.52
C VAL A 17 6.19 -4.80 -0.38
N GLY A 18 5.78 -5.20 0.81
CA GLY A 18 5.17 -6.52 1.07
C GLY A 18 3.87 -6.72 0.29
N LEU A 19 2.98 -5.72 0.28
CA LEU A 19 1.73 -5.75 -0.48
C LEU A 19 2.00 -5.80 -1.99
N ARG A 20 2.98 -5.07 -2.49
CA ARG A 20 3.39 -5.10 -3.90
C ARG A 20 3.94 -6.47 -4.32
N GLN A 21 4.74 -7.11 -3.46
CA GLN A 21 5.20 -8.49 -3.69
C GLN A 21 4.04 -9.48 -3.69
N LYS A 22 3.11 -9.35 -2.73
CA LYS A 22 1.91 -10.19 -2.63
C LYS A 22 1.04 -10.02 -3.88
N LEU A 23 0.79 -8.80 -4.33
CA LEU A 23 0.06 -8.51 -5.56
C LEU A 23 0.73 -9.16 -6.77
N SER A 24 2.05 -9.04 -6.90
CA SER A 24 2.82 -9.69 -7.97
C SER A 24 2.65 -11.22 -7.96
N GLN A 25 2.68 -11.84 -6.78
CA GLN A 25 2.47 -13.28 -6.65
C GLN A 25 1.04 -13.71 -6.98
N VAL A 26 0.02 -12.97 -6.51
CA VAL A 26 -1.39 -13.27 -6.79
C VAL A 26 -1.66 -13.12 -8.29
N ILE A 27 -1.13 -12.08 -8.95
CA ILE A 27 -1.25 -11.90 -10.41
C ILE A 27 -0.58 -13.05 -11.15
N LYS A 28 0.64 -13.46 -10.75
CA LYS A 28 1.34 -14.60 -11.35
C LYS A 28 0.57 -15.91 -11.17
N LYS A 29 -0.12 -16.10 -10.03
CA LYS A 29 -0.84 -17.33 -9.71
C LYS A 29 -2.22 -17.41 -10.36
N ASN A 30 -2.97 -16.31 -10.37
CA ASN A 30 -4.36 -16.29 -10.87
C ASN A 30 -4.46 -15.85 -12.34
N GLY A 31 -3.42 -15.21 -12.89
CA GLY A 31 -3.33 -14.80 -14.30
C GLY A 31 -4.32 -13.70 -14.71
N LYS A 32 -5.20 -13.25 -13.81
CA LYS A 32 -6.25 -12.26 -14.08
C LYS A 32 -6.21 -11.13 -13.06
N LEU A 33 -6.15 -9.90 -13.56
CA LEU A 33 -6.19 -8.68 -12.77
C LEU A 33 -7.59 -8.38 -12.20
N THR A 34 -8.62 -9.03 -12.74
CA THR A 34 -10.02 -8.88 -12.31
C THR A 34 -10.40 -9.84 -11.17
N ASP A 35 -9.47 -10.68 -10.72
CA ASP A 35 -9.70 -11.52 -9.56
C ASP A 35 -9.98 -10.64 -8.34
N LYS A 36 -11.05 -10.93 -7.62
CA LYS A 36 -11.48 -10.14 -6.46
C LYS A 36 -10.34 -9.95 -5.45
N THR A 37 -9.50 -10.97 -5.27
CA THR A 37 -8.33 -10.93 -4.39
C THR A 37 -7.26 -9.94 -4.89
N VAL A 38 -7.04 -9.86 -6.20
CA VAL A 38 -6.09 -8.90 -6.79
C VAL A 38 -6.62 -7.48 -6.61
N VAL A 39 -7.92 -7.27 -6.81
CA VAL A 39 -8.57 -5.97 -6.64
C VAL A 39 -8.50 -5.51 -5.18
N GLU A 40 -8.80 -6.38 -4.22
CA GLU A 40 -8.74 -6.06 -2.79
C GLU A 40 -7.30 -5.71 -2.35
N VAL A 41 -6.31 -6.50 -2.77
CA VAL A 41 -4.89 -6.24 -2.46
C VAL A 41 -4.39 -4.95 -3.14
N SER A 42 -4.87 -4.65 -4.36
CA SER A 42 -4.53 -3.41 -5.06
C SER A 42 -5.12 -2.19 -4.36
N GLN A 43 -6.38 -2.25 -3.95
CA GLN A 43 -7.03 -1.17 -3.21
C GLN A 43 -6.37 -0.92 -1.86
N GLU A 44 -5.97 -1.98 -1.17
CA GLU A 44 -5.21 -1.86 0.08
C GLU A 44 -3.86 -1.18 -0.16
N LEU A 45 -3.11 -1.61 -1.19
CA LEU A 45 -1.84 -1.01 -1.58
C LEU A 45 -1.98 0.49 -1.92
N ASP A 46 -3.00 0.85 -2.72
CA ASP A 46 -3.25 2.23 -3.13
C ASP A 46 -3.51 3.13 -1.92
N ASN A 47 -4.32 2.64 -0.97
CA ASN A 47 -4.54 3.36 0.27
C ASN A 47 -3.21 3.64 0.99
N TYR A 48 -2.33 2.63 1.14
CA TYR A 48 -1.04 2.82 1.85
C TYR A 48 -0.12 3.80 1.12
N ILE A 49 -0.12 3.77 -0.21
CA ILE A 49 0.63 4.74 -1.03
C ILE A 49 0.11 6.16 -0.81
N VAL A 50 -1.21 6.37 -0.81
CA VAL A 50 -1.82 7.69 -0.57
C VAL A 50 -1.46 8.21 0.82
N GLU A 51 -1.50 7.36 1.84
CA GLU A 51 -1.13 7.75 3.21
C GLU A 51 0.36 8.11 3.31
N TRP A 52 1.25 7.32 2.69
CA TRP A 52 2.68 7.65 2.60
C TRP A 52 2.92 9.01 1.92
N GLN A 53 2.24 9.24 0.78
CA GLN A 53 2.35 10.49 0.03
C GLN A 53 1.80 11.68 0.83
N ARG A 54 0.70 11.51 1.56
CA ARG A 54 0.16 12.54 2.47
C ARG A 54 1.18 12.95 3.51
N ARG A 55 1.77 11.99 4.24
CA ARG A 55 2.78 12.27 5.27
C ARG A 55 4.01 12.96 4.69
N LYS A 56 4.47 12.52 3.52
CA LYS A 56 5.59 13.14 2.83
C LYS A 56 5.29 14.58 2.37
N ASN A 57 4.07 14.84 1.91
CA ASN A 57 3.66 16.19 1.48
C ASN A 57 3.39 17.13 2.65
N ILE A 58 2.89 16.64 3.79
CA ILE A 58 2.75 17.42 5.04
C ILE A 58 4.14 17.88 5.50
N ASN A 59 5.11 16.96 5.60
CA ASN A 59 6.50 17.28 5.96
C ASN A 59 7.20 18.25 4.99
N ARG A 60 6.67 18.42 3.77
CA ARG A 60 7.24 19.32 2.74
C ARG A 60 6.61 20.72 2.76
N LYS A 61 5.41 20.88 3.34
CA LYS A 61 4.76 22.18 3.53
C LYS A 61 5.19 22.89 4.81
N GLU A 62 5.77 22.18 5.78
CA GLU A 62 6.32 22.75 7.01
C GLU A 62 7.80 23.15 6.90
N ARG A 63 8.35 23.23 5.68
CA ARG A 63 9.71 23.71 5.40
C ARG A 63 9.70 25.03 4.65
#